data_AF-A0A1M3LNX8-F1
#
_entry.id   AF-A0A1M3LNX8-F1
#
_cell.length_a   1.000
_cell.length_b   1.000
_cell.length_c   1.000
_cell.angle_alpha   90.00
_cell.angle_beta   90.00
_cell.angle_gamma   90.00
#
_symmetry.space_group_name_H-M   'P 1'
#
loop_
_entity.id
_entity.type
_entity.pdbx_description
1 polymer ?
#
loop_
_entity_poly.entity_id
_entity_poly.type
_entity_poly.pdbx_seq_one_letter_code
_entity_poly.pdbx_strand_id
1 'polypeptide(L)'
;MRRLACLLPLLLATPARADDAAMLELADKSRCTTCHDVHEKVTGPAWTDVAKRYRGDAGALERLVVKVREGGSGNWGDVPMSPNKRVSEANIRKLVTWILALK
;
A
#
# COMPACT_ATOMS: atom_id res chain seq x y z
N MET A 1 -14.36 -46.68 15.22
CA MET A 1 -13.06 -46.00 14.99
C MET A 1 -13.36 -44.56 14.64
N ARG A 2 -12.89 -43.62 15.47
CA ARG A 2 -13.27 -42.19 15.45
C ARG A 2 -12.73 -41.50 14.19
N ARG A 3 -13.61 -40.91 13.38
CA ARG A 3 -13.23 -39.96 12.33
C ARG A 3 -12.76 -38.68 13.00
N LEU A 4 -11.46 -38.42 13.02
CA LEU A 4 -10.93 -37.10 13.38
C LEU A 4 -11.26 -36.12 12.25
N ALA A 5 -12.28 -35.30 12.46
CA ALA A 5 -12.53 -34.12 11.64
C ALA A 5 -11.44 -33.08 11.97
N CYS A 6 -10.51 -32.90 11.04
CA CYS A 6 -9.48 -31.86 11.13
C CYS A 6 -10.15 -30.50 10.85
N LEU A 7 -10.52 -29.79 11.92
CA LEU A 7 -11.00 -28.40 11.84
C LEU A 7 -9.79 -27.49 11.62
N LEU A 8 -9.48 -27.24 10.34
CA LEU A 8 -8.50 -26.21 9.96
C LEU A 8 -9.15 -24.83 10.21
N PRO A 9 -8.58 -23.96 11.05
CA PRO A 9 -9.13 -22.63 11.26
C PRO A 9 -8.94 -21.82 9.97
N LEU A 10 -10.05 -21.44 9.35
CA LEU A 10 -10.06 -20.54 8.21
C LEU A 10 -9.59 -19.16 8.72
N LEU A 11 -8.34 -18.82 8.45
CA LEU A 11 -7.79 -17.46 8.63
C LEU A 11 -8.57 -16.52 7.70
N LEU A 12 -9.61 -15.90 8.23
CA LEU A 12 -10.31 -14.81 7.57
C LEU A 12 -9.33 -13.64 7.46
N ALA A 13 -8.80 -13.42 6.26
CA ALA A 13 -8.01 -12.23 5.96
C ALA A 13 -8.91 -11.00 6.18
N THR A 14 -8.69 -10.28 7.28
CA THR A 14 -9.38 -9.03 7.54
C THR A 14 -8.98 -8.04 6.45
N PRO A 15 -9.94 -7.45 5.71
CA PRO A 15 -9.60 -6.44 4.72
C PRO A 15 -8.90 -5.28 5.40
N ALA A 16 -7.85 -4.74 4.77
CA ALA A 16 -7.20 -3.54 5.28
C ALA A 16 -8.22 -2.41 5.36
N ARG A 17 -8.20 -1.68 6.47
CA ARG A 17 -9.10 -0.55 6.68
C ARG A 17 -8.40 0.74 6.30
N ALA A 18 -9.14 1.62 5.64
CA ALA A 18 -8.70 2.97 5.28
C ALA A 18 -8.41 3.83 6.52
N ASP A 19 -9.04 3.54 7.65
CA ASP A 19 -8.91 4.24 8.93
C ASP A 19 -7.87 3.61 9.88
N ASP A 20 -6.95 2.79 9.37
CA ASP A 20 -5.88 2.20 10.17
C ASP A 20 -4.95 3.31 10.72
N ALA A 21 -5.16 3.67 11.99
CA ALA A 21 -4.46 4.77 12.64
C ALA A 21 -2.93 4.60 12.62
N ALA A 22 -2.42 3.36 12.74
CA ALA A 22 -0.98 3.11 12.75
C ALA A 22 -0.38 3.33 11.35
N MET A 23 -1.11 2.94 10.29
CA MET A 23 -0.66 3.17 8.92
C MET A 23 -0.77 4.64 8.52
N LEU A 24 -1.82 5.33 8.95
CA LEU A 24 -1.98 6.77 8.74
C LEU A 24 -0.87 7.56 9.45
N GLU A 25 -0.55 7.22 10.71
CA GLU A 25 0.55 7.85 11.46
C GLU A 25 1.91 7.58 10.80
N LEU A 26 2.15 6.34 10.35
CA LEU A 26 3.37 5.99 9.64
C LEU A 26 3.50 6.76 8.31
N ALA A 27 2.41 6.90 7.56
CA ALA A 27 2.38 7.64 6.31
C ALA A 27 2.67 9.13 6.53
N ASP A 28 2.08 9.72 7.58
CA ASP A 28 2.30 11.11 7.95
C ASP A 28 3.74 11.39 8.37
N LYS A 29 4.30 10.58 9.29
CA LYS A 29 5.73 10.66 9.68
C LYS A 29 6.66 10.45 8.48
N SER A 30 6.24 9.63 7.53
CA SER A 30 6.96 9.40 6.28
C SER A 30 6.69 10.48 5.22
N ARG A 31 5.90 11.52 5.53
CA ARG A 31 5.44 12.62 4.66
C ARG A 31 4.79 12.15 3.34
N CYS A 32 4.19 10.97 3.33
CA CYS A 32 3.44 10.47 2.18
C CYS A 32 2.15 11.27 1.97
N THR A 33 1.53 11.72 3.07
CA THR A 33 0.30 12.52 3.11
C THR A 33 0.44 13.93 2.53
N THR A 34 1.67 14.41 2.29
CA THR A 34 1.90 15.70 1.62
C THR A 34 1.47 15.68 0.15
N CYS A 35 1.54 14.51 -0.49
CA CYS A 35 1.27 14.38 -1.93
C CYS A 35 0.18 13.36 -2.25
N HIS A 36 -0.23 12.55 -1.28
CA HIS A 36 -1.24 11.51 -1.45
C HIS A 36 -2.29 11.61 -0.35
N ASP A 37 -3.49 11.14 -0.66
CA ASP A 37 -4.55 10.88 0.30
C ASP A 37 -5.05 9.44 0.12
N VAL A 38 -5.80 8.95 1.11
CA VAL A 38 -6.40 7.62 1.06
C VAL A 38 -7.40 7.52 -0.10
N HIS A 39 -8.30 8.50 -0.21
CA HIS A 39 -9.48 8.45 -1.08
C HIS A 39 -9.45 9.49 -2.19
N GLU A 40 -8.72 10.59 -2.01
CA GLU A 40 -8.69 11.71 -2.93
C GLU A 40 -7.37 11.80 -3.70
N LYS A 41 -7.44 12.30 -4.94
CA LYS A 41 -6.24 12.69 -5.68
C LYS A 41 -5.74 14.02 -5.14
N VAL A 42 -4.46 14.09 -4.79
CA VAL A 42 -3.78 15.34 -4.40
C VAL A 42 -2.80 15.72 -5.50
N THR A 43 -1.50 15.52 -5.29
CA THR A 43 -0.49 15.61 -6.36
C THR A 43 -0.28 14.24 -6.99
N GLY A 44 -0.15 13.21 -6.15
CA GLY A 44 -0.19 11.81 -6.53
C GLY A 44 -1.62 11.26 -6.51
N PRO A 45 -1.81 10.02 -7.01
CA PRO A 45 -3.10 9.33 -6.97
C PRO A 45 -3.56 9.05 -5.54
N ALA A 46 -4.88 8.90 -5.37
CA ALA A 46 -5.47 8.30 -4.18
C ALA A 46 -4.91 6.89 -3.96
N TRP A 47 -4.71 6.48 -2.71
CA TRP A 47 -4.23 5.13 -2.41
C TRP A 47 -5.24 4.05 -2.81
N THR A 48 -6.53 4.31 -2.73
CA THR A 48 -7.57 3.40 -3.25
C THR A 48 -7.48 3.20 -4.77
N ASP A 49 -7.11 4.24 -5.54
CA ASP A 49 -6.88 4.11 -6.98
C ASP A 49 -5.65 3.25 -7.28
N VAL A 50 -4.59 3.39 -6.49
CA VAL A 50 -3.41 2.52 -6.57
C VAL A 50 -3.81 1.07 -6.31
N ALA A 51 -4.55 0.82 -5.22
CA ALA A 51 -5.05 -0.50 -4.87
C ALA A 51 -5.90 -1.12 -5.99
N LYS A 52 -6.81 -0.33 -6.56
CA LYS A 52 -7.68 -0.74 -7.67
C LYS A 52 -6.89 -1.09 -8.92
N ARG A 53 -5.91 -0.28 -9.30
CA ARG A 53 -5.10 -0.50 -10.51
C ARG A 53 -4.24 -1.76 -10.44
N TYR A 54 -3.71 -2.07 -9.27
CA TYR A 54 -2.77 -3.19 -9.07
C TYR A 54 -3.42 -4.45 -8.47
N ARG A 55 -4.76 -4.48 -8.38
CA ARG A 55 -5.50 -5.63 -7.85
C ARG A 55 -5.18 -6.90 -8.66
N GLY A 56 -4.77 -7.96 -7.95
CA GLY A 56 -4.46 -9.26 -8.55
C GLY A 56 -3.05 -9.38 -9.15
N ASP A 57 -2.23 -8.34 -9.09
CA ASP A 57 -0.85 -8.36 -9.57
C ASP A 57 0.11 -8.80 -8.45
N ALA A 58 0.57 -10.06 -8.53
CA ALA A 58 1.49 -10.64 -7.56
C ALA A 58 2.86 -9.93 -7.49
N GLY A 59 3.26 -9.20 -8.53
CA GLY A 59 4.51 -8.45 -8.57
C GLY A 59 4.38 -6.97 -8.16
N ALA A 60 3.17 -6.49 -7.85
CA ALA A 60 2.94 -5.07 -7.59
C ALA A 60 3.72 -4.57 -6.37
N LEU A 61 3.79 -5.35 -5.30
CA LEU A 61 4.47 -4.94 -4.06
C LEU A 61 5.93 -4.57 -4.33
N GLU A 62 6.71 -5.47 -4.94
CA GLU A 62 8.15 -5.22 -5.18
C GLU A 62 8.37 -4.02 -6.10
N ARG A 63 7.60 -3.92 -7.19
CA ARG A 63 7.76 -2.82 -8.13
C ARG A 63 7.38 -1.48 -7.50
N LEU A 64 6.33 -1.45 -6.68
CA LEU A 64 5.89 -0.22 -6.01
C LEU A 64 6.82 0.19 -4.88
N VAL A 65 7.41 -0.76 -4.14
CA VAL A 65 8.45 -0.45 -3.14
C VAL A 65 9.63 0.25 -3.81
N VAL A 66 10.12 -0.28 -4.94
CA VAL A 66 11.19 0.37 -5.71
C VAL A 66 10.75 1.74 -6.23
N LYS A 67 9.54 1.86 -6.80
CA LYS A 67 9.00 3.13 -7.31
C LYS A 67 8.93 4.20 -6.20
N VAL A 68 8.47 3.84 -5.00
CA VAL A 68 8.38 4.78 -3.86
C VAL A 68 9.77 5.18 -3.39
N ARG A 69 10.72 4.24 -3.31
CA ARG A 69 12.08 4.51 -2.86
C ARG A 69 12.86 5.39 -3.84
N GLU A 70 12.82 5.07 -5.13
CA GLU A 70 13.62 5.73 -6.17
C GLU A 70 12.87 6.85 -6.91
N GLY A 71 11.56 6.98 -6.72
CA GLY A 71 10.74 7.95 -7.43
C GLY A 71 10.46 7.58 -8.89
N GLY A 72 9.95 8.56 -9.64
CA GLY A 72 9.76 8.47 -11.09
C GLY A 72 8.41 9.01 -11.56
N SER A 73 8.21 9.01 -12.87
CA SER A 73 7.05 9.62 -13.56
C SER A 73 6.29 8.60 -14.45
N GLY A 74 5.29 9.06 -15.19
CA GLY A 74 4.66 8.35 -16.32
C GLY A 74 3.47 7.46 -16.00
N ASN A 75 3.29 7.04 -14.75
CA ASN A 75 2.22 6.10 -14.39
C ASN A 75 0.87 6.79 -14.14
N TRP A 76 0.90 8.02 -13.63
CA TRP A 76 -0.26 8.71 -13.05
C TRP A 76 -0.39 10.18 -13.51
N GLY A 77 0.33 10.55 -14.56
CA GLY A 77 0.43 11.91 -15.09
C GLY A 77 1.88 12.37 -15.22
N ASP A 78 2.04 13.66 -15.50
CA ASP A 78 3.33 14.26 -15.84
C ASP A 78 4.16 14.66 -14.61
N VAL A 79 3.53 14.81 -13.44
CA VAL A 79 4.23 15.17 -12.21
C VAL A 79 5.03 13.96 -11.68
N PRO A 80 6.36 14.06 -11.56
CA PRO A 80 7.18 12.98 -11.02
C PRO A 80 7.00 12.85 -9.49
N MET A 81 7.00 11.63 -8.99
CA MET A 81 7.20 11.38 -7.56
C MET A 81 8.70 11.45 -7.25
N SER A 82 9.08 12.29 -6.29
CA SER A 82 10.48 12.40 -5.86
C SER A 82 10.95 11.14 -5.11
N PRO A 83 12.25 10.79 -5.13
CA PRO A 83 12.78 9.65 -4.37
C PRO A 83 12.56 9.81 -2.86
N ASN A 84 12.10 8.75 -2.18
CA ASN A 84 11.84 8.77 -0.72
C ASN A 84 12.94 8.07 0.09
N LYS A 85 14.22 8.31 -0.25
CA LYS A 85 15.39 7.60 0.33
C LYS A 85 15.58 7.77 1.84
N ARG A 86 14.94 8.77 2.46
CA ARG A 86 14.95 8.97 3.92
C ARG A 86 14.02 8.01 4.67
N VAL A 87 13.09 7.37 3.98
CA VAL A 87 12.18 6.39 4.56
C VAL A 87 12.82 5.01 4.41
N SER A 88 12.85 4.23 5.49
CA SER A 88 13.38 2.87 5.44
C SER A 88 12.56 2.01 4.48
N GLU A 89 13.22 1.08 3.78
CA GLU A 89 12.52 0.16 2.88
C GLU A 89 11.45 -0.65 3.62
N ALA A 90 11.71 -1.03 4.88
CA ALA A 90 10.74 -1.72 5.73
C ALA A 90 9.46 -0.90 5.94
N ASN A 91 9.56 0.41 6.15
CA ASN A 91 8.39 1.28 6.31
C ASN A 91 7.67 1.51 4.98
N ILE A 92 8.42 1.70 3.88
CA ILE A 92 7.84 1.77 2.52
C ILE A 92 7.04 0.49 2.23
N ARG A 93 7.61 -0.68 2.50
CA ARG A 93 6.96 -1.97 2.29
C ARG A 93 5.68 -2.11 3.11
N LYS A 94 5.69 -1.74 4.39
CA LYS A 94 4.47 -1.74 5.24
C LYS A 94 3.36 -0.88 4.62
N LEU A 95 3.69 0.35 4.22
CA LEU A 95 2.74 1.28 3.61
C LEU A 95 2.20 0.75 2.28
N VAL A 96 3.08 0.26 1.38
CA VAL A 96 2.66 -0.27 0.08
C VAL A 96 1.79 -1.52 0.24
N THR A 97 2.13 -2.42 1.18
CA THR A 97 1.30 -3.59 1.50
C THR A 97 -0.09 -3.17 1.98
N TRP A 98 -0.17 -2.20 2.89
CA TRP A 98 -1.45 -1.68 3.37
C TRP A 98 -2.25 -1.02 2.23
N ILE A 99 -1.62 -0.16 1.43
CA ILE A 99 -2.23 0.52 0.27
C ILE A 99 -2.81 -0.51 -0.71
N LEU A 100 -2.05 -1.53 -1.09
CA LEU A 100 -2.51 -2.57 -2.03
C LEU A 100 -3.69 -3.40 -1.51
N ALA A 101 -3.92 -3.41 -0.19
CA ALA A 101 -5.03 -4.12 0.44
C ALA A 101 -6.29 -3.25 0.60
N LEU A 102 -6.23 -1.95 0.27
CA LEU A 102 -7.39 -1.07 0.30
C LEU A 102 -8.42 -1.45 -0.78
N LYS A 103 -9.68 -1.02 -0.57
CA LYS A 103 -10.79 -1.28 -1.48
C LYS A 103 -11.11 -0.09 -2.35
#